data_AF-A0A3N2FCI1-F1
#
_entry.id   AF-A0A3N2FCI1-F1
#
_cell.length_a   1.000
_cell.length_b   1.000
_cell.length_c   1.000
_cell.angle_alpha   90.00
_cell.angle_beta   90.00
_cell.angle_gamma   90.00
#
_symmetry.space_group_name_H-M   'P 1'
#
loop_
_entity.id
_entity.type
_entity.pdbx_description
1 polymer ?
#
loop_
_entity_poly.entity_id
_entity_poly.type
_entity_poly.pdbx_seq_one_letter_code
_entity_poly.pdbx_strand_id
1 'polypeptide(L)' 'MYAALWRVLPGPWWLRLLLVIVLVVAVLAALAEWVFPWVQSLVLDQNVTVGT' A
#
# COMPACT_ATOMS: atom_id res chain seq x y z
N MET A 1 -19.99 -0.44 23.73
CA MET A 1 -19.00 -1.40 23.21
C MET A 1 -18.36 -1.02 21.86
N TYR A 2 -18.83 0.00 21.12
CA TYR A 2 -18.08 0.64 20.01
C TYR A 2 -17.34 1.94 20.42
N ALA A 3 -17.55 2.41 21.65
CA ALA A 3 -17.05 3.70 22.12
C ALA A 3 -15.53 3.74 22.38
N ALA A 4 -14.89 2.59 22.62
CA ALA A 4 -13.44 2.55 22.86
C ALA A 4 -12.66 2.87 21.57
N LEU A 5 -13.10 2.35 20.43
CA LEU A 5 -12.50 2.62 19.12
C LEU A 5 -12.68 4.10 18.70
N TRP A 6 -13.79 4.72 19.11
CA TRP A 6 -14.07 6.13 18.85
C TRP A 6 -13.40 7.11 19.82
N ARG A 7 -12.70 6.62 20.84
CA ARG A 7 -11.97 7.47 21.80
C ARG A 7 -10.48 7.57 21.51
N VAL A 8 -9.91 6.59 20.81
CA VAL A 8 -8.47 6.52 20.51
C VAL A 8 -8.07 7.38 19.31
N LEU A 9 -8.97 7.60 18.34
CA LEU A 9 -8.67 8.48 17.22
C LEU A 9 -9.04 9.94 17.55
N PRO A 10 -8.07 10.86 17.72
CA PRO A 10 -8.36 12.27 17.87
C PRO A 10 -8.92 12.83 16.56
N GLY A 11 -10.15 13.35 16.59
CA GLY A 11 -10.73 14.09 15.47
C GLY A 11 -12.07 13.56 14.95
N PRO A 12 -12.79 14.40 14.16
CA PRO A 12 -14.08 14.08 13.57
C PRO A 12 -14.00 12.87 12.62
N TRP A 13 -15.14 12.21 12.39
CA TRP A 13 -15.23 10.99 11.57
C TRP A 13 -14.56 11.11 10.18
N TRP A 14 -14.61 12.30 9.58
CA TRP A 14 -13.93 12.65 8.33
C TRP A 14 -12.40 12.48 8.40
N LEU A 15 -11.77 12.90 9.50
CA LEU A 15 -10.31 12.85 9.64
C LEU A 15 -9.80 11.41 9.70
N ARG A 16 -10.60 10.53 10.31
CA ARG A 16 -10.32 9.08 10.37
C ARG A 16 -10.41 8.45 8.99
N LEU A 17 -11.44 8.82 8.23
CA LEU A 17 -11.59 8.37 6.84
C LEU A 17 -10.40 8.80 6.00
N LEU A 18 -9.97 10.06 6.13
CA LEU A 18 -8.80 10.59 5.44
C LEU A 18 -7.51 9.83 5.81
N LEU A 19 -7.29 9.57 7.10
CA LEU A 19 -6.13 8.79 7.57
C LEU A 19 -6.13 7.36 7.01
N VAL A 20 -7.28 6.68 7.00
CA VAL A 20 -7.40 5.34 6.42
C VAL A 20 -7.11 5.37 4.92
N ILE A 21 -7.66 6.34 4.19
CA ILE A 21 -7.40 6.50 2.75
C ILE A 21 -5.90 6.72 2.51
N VAL A 22 -5.26 7.62 3.26
CA VAL A 22 -3.82 7.88 3.15
C VAL A 22 -3.01 6.61 3.44
N LEU A 23 -3.38 5.84 4.47
CA LEU A 23 -2.73 4.56 4.78
C LEU A 23 -2.86 3.55 3.64
N VAL A 24 -4.05 3.42 3.06
CA VAL A 24 -4.30 2.52 1.92
C VAL A 24 -3.47 2.94 0.71
N VAL A 25 -3.46 4.23 0.39
CA VAL A 25 -2.66 4.78 -0.72
C VAL A 25 -1.17 4.55 -0.47
N ALA A 26 -0.68 4.78 0.76
CA ALA A 26 0.71 4.55 1.12
C ALA A 26 1.10 3.07 0.96
N VAL A 27 0.23 2.14 1.35
CA VAL A 27 0.46 0.70 1.18
C VAL A 27 0.47 0.32 -0.30
N LEU A 28 -0.48 0.81 -1.10
CA LEU A 28 -0.53 0.55 -2.54
C LEU A 28 0.70 1.13 -3.25
N ALA A 29 1.13 2.34 -2.91
CA ALA A 29 2.35 2.94 -3.43
C ALA A 29 3.59 2.14 -3.03
N ALA A 30 3.68 1.71 -1.76
CA ALA A 30 4.78 0.89 -1.29
C ALA A 30 4.86 -0.45 -2.06
N LEU A 31 3.71 -1.08 -2.29
CA LEU A 31 3.62 -2.31 -3.06
C LEU A 31 4.00 -2.09 -4.53
N ALA A 32 3.55 -1.00 -5.16
CA ALA A 32 3.82 -0.72 -6.56
C ALA A 32 5.28 -0.30 -6.82
N GLU A 33 5.86 0.55 -5.97
CA GLU A 33 7.20 1.10 -6.19
C GLU A 33 8.33 0.22 -5.65
N TRP A 34 8.09 -0.59 -4.62
CA TRP A 34 9.15 -1.44 -4.04
C TRP A 34 8.87 -2.93 -4.23
N VAL A 35 7.67 -3.40 -3.87
CA VAL A 35 7.40 -4.85 -3.88
C VAL A 35 7.27 -5.38 -5.30
N PHE A 36 6.57 -4.67 -6.18
CA PHE A 36 6.41 -5.07 -7.57
C PHE A 36 7.74 -5.22 -8.30
N PRO A 37 8.67 -4.24 -8.31
CA PRO A 37 9.95 -4.42 -8.99
C PRO A 37 10.83 -5.50 -8.36
N TRP A 38 10.73 -5.70 -7.04
CA TRP A 38 11.40 -6.81 -6.38
C TRP A 38 10.83 -8.17 -6.81
N VAL A 39 9.50 -8.31 -6.91
CA VAL A 39 8.86 -9.54 -7.42
C VAL A 39 9.17 -9.73 -8.91
N GLN A 40 9.20 -8.65 -9.69
CA GLN A 40 9.53 -8.72 -11.11
C GLN A 40 10.92 -9.33 -11.33
N SER A 41 11.92 -9.01 -10.49
CA SER A 41 13.27 -9.55 -10.66
C SER A 41 13.38 -11.02 -10.28
N LEU A 42 12.43 -11.53 -9.49
CA LEU A 42 12.35 -12.95 -9.11
C LEU A 42 11.58 -13.78 -10.14
N VAL A 43 10.53 -13.21 -10.74
CA VAL A 43 9.61 -13.93 -11.64
C VAL A 43 9.99 -13.78 -13.11
N LEU A 44 10.47 -12.60 -13.50
CA LEU A 44 10.88 -12.29 -14.87
C LEU A 44 12.40 -12.23 -14.91
N ASP A 45 13.02 -13.37 -15.21
CA ASP A 45 14.44 -13.42 -15.55
C ASP A 45 14.68 -12.48 -16.75
N GLN A 46 15.51 -11.45 -16.57
CA GLN A 46 15.71 -10.38 -17.55
C GLN A 46 16.47 -10.88 -18.81
N ASN A 47 16.84 -12.16 -18.87
CA ASN A 47 17.46 -12.82 -20.03
C ASN A 47 16.45 -13.25 -21.11
N VAL A 48 15.46 -12.41 -21.39
CA VAL A 48 14.56 -12.61 -22.54
C VAL A 48 15.27 -12.09 -23.78
N THR A 49 16.32 -12.78 -24.23
CA THR A 49 16.98 -12.48 -25.51
C THR A 49 16.03 -12.85 -26.64
N VAL A 50 15.43 -11.86 -27.28
CA VAL A 50 14.86 -12.07 -28.62
C VAL A 50 16.04 -12.41 -29.53
N GLY A 51 16.18 -13.70 -29.86
CA GLY A 51 17.25 -14.17 -30.74
C GLY A 51 17.18 -13.45 -32.08
N THR A 52 18.19 -12.64 -32.35
CA THR A 52 18.58 -12.23 -33.71
C THR A 52 20.08 -12.35 -33.81
#